data_AF-A0A965PKM9-F1
#
_entry.id   AF-A0A965PKM9-F1
#
_cell.length_a   1.000
_cell.length_b   1.000
_cell.length_c   1.000
_cell.angle_alpha   90.00
_cell.angle_beta   90.00
_cell.angle_gamma   90.00
#
_symmetry.space_group_name_H-M   'P 1'
#
loop_
_entity.id
_entity.type
_entity.pdbx_description
1 polymer ?
#
loop_
_entity_poly.entity_id
_entity_poly.type
_entity_poly.pdbx_seq_one_letter_code
_entity_poly.pdbx_strand_id
1 'polypeptide(L)'
;MSGLPKIEALTDEQALQRIKDIEAKSGVDPDFFKKIQGRIDTMREEAKTDKKEAANLRIVEAGLGILGGTSPYAFVNIGKGASEAVKGFGQDLKEYQKARRELDKAEMDLASAEQNAARTKSNTAINLVERRQEQVNAAKTKEAELYTSGVKAFADLGERARDRLSRENIAMAQLQSSRDETIARIEQGNRQIAESRAARLEAAGMAADQRFVDGLMKAENNATKSYDAQIETIQKSLSNPAAAISESFVKEQEAKVSKLIQQKEAAARLARERYIKTATAGRPTQNNPSLSAADRIAGIGGR
;
A
#
# COMPACT_ATOMS: atom_id res chain seq x y z
N MET A 1 61.45 4.74 79.27
CA MET A 1 60.06 4.42 78.89
C MET A 1 59.73 5.27 77.68
N SER A 2 59.95 4.73 76.48
CA SER A 2 59.72 5.45 75.23
C SER A 2 58.22 5.47 74.96
N GLY A 3 57.66 6.68 74.87
CA GLY A 3 56.23 6.90 74.68
C GLY A 3 55.73 6.23 73.40
N LEU A 4 54.73 5.37 73.55
CA LEU A 4 53.96 4.85 72.42
C LEU A 4 53.34 6.07 71.69
N PRO A 5 53.52 6.18 70.36
CA PRO A 5 52.90 7.25 69.59
C PRO A 5 51.38 7.15 69.78
N LYS A 6 50.76 8.27 70.16
CA LYS A 6 49.30 8.39 70.19
C LYS A 6 48.79 8.07 68.80
N ILE A 7 47.98 7.00 68.71
CA ILE A 7 47.21 6.70 67.50
C ILE A 7 46.19 7.84 67.40
N GLU A 8 46.53 8.89 66.64
CA GLU A 8 45.56 9.91 66.27
C GLU A 8 44.42 9.17 65.55
N ALA A 9 43.26 9.14 66.19
CA ALA A 9 42.07 8.55 65.61
C ALA A 9 41.80 9.27 64.29
N LEU A 10 41.97 8.56 63.17
CA LEU A 10 41.57 9.07 61.87
C LEU A 10 40.14 9.55 61.97
N THR A 11 39.89 10.78 61.52
CA THR A 11 38.51 11.27 61.43
C THR A 11 37.74 10.37 60.47
N ASP A 12 36.43 10.20 60.71
CA ASP A 12 35.58 9.32 59.90
C ASP A 12 35.67 9.62 58.40
N GLU A 13 35.89 10.90 58.05
CA GLU A 13 36.12 11.37 56.67
C GLU A 13 37.43 10.86 56.07
N GLN A 14 38.53 10.85 56.82
CA GLN A 14 39.81 10.33 56.35
C GLN A 14 39.80 8.80 56.24
N ALA A 15 39.08 8.12 57.12
CA ALA A 15 38.86 6.68 57.04
C ALA A 15 38.06 6.32 55.78
N LEU A 16 36.98 7.06 55.48
CA LEU A 16 36.20 6.90 54.24
C LEU A 16 37.02 7.18 52.99
N GLN A 17 37.87 8.21 53.00
CA GLN A 17 38.71 8.54 51.86
C GLN A 17 39.76 7.45 51.59
N ARG A 18 40.37 6.89 52.63
CA ARG A 18 41.29 5.75 52.50
C ARG A 18 40.61 4.50 51.94
N ILE A 19 39.38 4.20 52.36
CA ILE A 19 38.62 3.08 51.80
C ILE A 19 38.37 3.28 50.31
N LYS A 20 37.94 4.48 49.90
CA LYS A 20 37.75 4.82 48.48
C LYS A 20 39.04 4.69 47.67
N ASP A 21 40.17 5.15 48.21
CA ASP A 21 41.47 5.06 47.52
C ASP A 21 41.95 3.60 47.38
N ILE A 22 41.68 2.75 48.38
CA ILE A 22 42.02 1.31 48.35
C ILE A 22 41.12 0.57 47.35
N GLU A 23 39.83 0.88 47.32
CA GLU A 23 38.89 0.34 46.34
C GLU A 23 39.26 0.76 44.92
N ALA A 24 39.55 2.05 44.68
CA ALA A 24 39.99 2.55 43.38
C ALA A 24 41.30 1.90 42.91
N LYS A 25 42.28 1.72 43.81
CA LYS A 25 43.53 0.99 43.52
C LYS A 25 43.32 -0.50 43.25
N SER A 26 42.21 -1.06 43.70
CA SER A 26 41.83 -2.45 43.44
C SER A 26 41.02 -2.62 42.14
N GLY A 27 40.84 -1.54 41.36
CA GLY A 27 40.10 -1.56 40.10
C GLY A 27 38.58 -1.43 40.27
N VAL A 28 38.12 -1.08 41.47
CA VAL A 28 36.70 -0.87 41.77
C VAL A 28 36.30 0.52 41.28
N ASP A 29 35.25 0.59 40.46
CA ASP A 29 34.75 1.88 39.98
C ASP A 29 33.84 2.51 41.05
N PRO A 30 34.22 3.67 41.63
CA PRO A 30 33.45 4.30 42.71
C PRO A 30 32.07 4.80 42.25
N ASP A 31 31.89 5.05 40.96
CA ASP A 31 30.61 5.49 40.39
C ASP A 31 29.83 4.33 39.72
N PHE A 32 30.29 3.09 39.89
CA PHE A 32 29.67 1.91 39.26
C PHE A 32 28.15 1.84 39.46
N PHE A 33 27.68 1.98 40.70
CA PHE A 33 26.26 1.91 41.01
C PHE A 33 25.47 3.08 40.41
N LYS A 34 26.05 4.29 40.35
CA LYS A 34 25.42 5.42 39.66
C LYS A 34 25.32 5.16 38.15
N LYS A 35 26.34 4.56 37.54
CA LYS A 35 26.33 4.18 36.13
C LYS A 35 25.29 3.11 35.83
N ILE A 36 25.17 2.08 36.68
CA ILE A 36 24.11 1.06 36.55
C ILE A 36 22.73 1.69 36.74
N GLN A 37 22.55 2.55 37.75
CA GLN A 37 21.29 3.26 37.98
C GLN A 37 20.89 4.08 36.74
N GLY A 38 21.83 4.86 36.19
CA GLY A 38 21.62 5.62 34.96
C GLY A 38 21.25 4.73 33.78
N ARG A 39 21.94 3.59 33.59
CA ARG A 39 21.65 2.63 32.52
C ARG A 39 20.26 1.98 32.70
N ILE A 40 19.84 1.65 33.92
CA ILE A 40 18.49 1.16 34.24
C ILE A 40 17.43 2.21 33.94
N ASP A 41 17.68 3.48 34.28
CA ASP A 41 16.74 4.57 34.03
C ASP A 41 16.62 4.87 32.53
N THR A 42 17.73 4.85 31.78
CA THR A 42 17.72 4.91 30.31
C THR A 42 16.94 3.74 29.72
N MET A 43 17.18 2.50 30.15
CA MET A 43 16.43 1.33 29.69
C MET A 43 14.94 1.42 30.01
N ARG A 44 14.56 2.04 31.14
CA ARG A 44 13.15 2.27 31.50
C ARG A 44 12.50 3.32 30.61
N GLU A 45 13.21 4.39 30.28
CA GLU A 45 12.73 5.41 29.35
C GLU A 45 12.64 4.86 27.92
N GLU A 46 13.68 4.19 27.43
CA GLU A 46 13.66 3.48 26.13
C GLU A 46 12.50 2.48 26.06
N ALA A 47 12.25 1.69 27.11
CA ALA A 47 11.13 0.74 27.14
C ALA A 47 9.74 1.40 27.11
N LYS A 48 9.61 2.66 27.55
CA LYS A 48 8.36 3.44 27.44
C LYS A 48 8.16 3.96 26.02
N THR A 49 9.23 4.43 25.38
CA THR A 49 9.23 5.02 24.02
C THR A 49 9.13 3.93 22.94
N ASP A 50 9.89 2.85 23.07
CA ASP A 50 9.97 1.72 22.12
C ASP A 50 8.64 0.99 21.92
N LYS A 51 7.75 0.99 22.93
CA LYS A 51 6.46 0.28 22.83
C LYS A 51 5.50 0.85 21.81
N LYS A 52 5.59 2.16 21.52
CA LYS A 52 4.67 2.83 20.59
C LYS A 52 5.38 3.32 19.34
N GLU A 53 6.62 3.80 19.46
CA GLU A 53 7.32 4.41 18.34
C GLU A 53 8.14 3.40 17.54
N ALA A 54 8.85 2.45 18.17
CA ALA A 54 9.67 1.49 17.42
C ALA A 54 8.85 0.46 16.65
N ALA A 55 7.68 0.05 17.18
CA ALA A 55 6.75 -0.81 16.45
C ALA A 55 6.16 -0.08 15.24
N ASN A 56 5.78 1.18 15.40
CA ASN A 56 5.25 1.98 14.29
C ASN A 56 6.34 2.37 13.28
N LEU A 57 7.53 2.79 13.73
CA LEU A 57 8.66 3.16 12.87
C LEU A 57 9.23 1.97 12.12
N ARG A 58 9.41 0.80 12.73
CA ARG A 58 9.87 -0.38 11.98
C ARG A 58 8.81 -0.92 11.03
N ILE A 59 7.52 -0.87 11.37
CA ILE A 59 6.45 -1.23 10.42
C ILE A 59 6.37 -0.20 9.29
N VAL A 60 6.60 1.09 9.58
CA VAL A 60 6.62 2.17 8.59
C VAL A 60 7.89 2.13 7.74
N GLU A 61 9.05 1.77 8.27
CA GLU A 61 10.33 1.67 7.55
C GLU A 61 10.41 0.39 6.73
N ALA A 62 9.92 -0.73 7.28
CA ALA A 62 9.63 -1.95 6.53
C ALA A 62 8.58 -1.73 5.45
N GLY A 63 7.52 -0.98 5.79
CA GLY A 63 6.50 -0.55 4.85
C GLY A 63 7.10 0.31 3.75
N LEU A 64 7.91 1.32 4.08
CA LEU A 64 8.54 2.24 3.15
C LEU A 64 9.57 1.55 2.24
N GLY A 65 10.32 0.57 2.74
CA GLY A 65 11.20 -0.27 1.93
C GLY A 65 10.45 -1.10 0.87
N ILE A 66 9.21 -1.50 1.16
CA ILE A 66 8.31 -2.17 0.22
C ILE A 66 7.55 -1.15 -0.68
N LEU A 67 7.31 0.07 -0.20
CA LEU A 67 6.62 1.16 -0.89
C LEU A 67 7.50 2.02 -1.80
N GLY A 68 8.81 1.75 -1.87
CA GLY A 68 9.67 2.31 -2.92
C GLY A 68 9.24 1.91 -4.34
N GLY A 69 8.34 0.93 -4.48
CA GLY A 69 7.63 0.63 -5.72
C GLY A 69 6.39 1.52 -5.89
N THR A 70 6.39 2.35 -6.93
CA THR A 70 5.36 3.33 -7.33
C THR A 70 3.99 2.72 -7.68
N SER A 71 3.26 2.13 -6.72
CA SER A 71 1.88 1.67 -6.94
C SER A 71 0.94 1.95 -5.76
N PRO A 72 -0.03 2.88 -5.91
CA PRO A 72 -1.08 3.16 -4.93
C PRO A 72 -1.97 1.95 -4.57
N TYR A 73 -1.99 0.90 -5.40
CA TYR A 73 -2.79 -0.31 -5.20
C TYR A 73 -2.10 -1.39 -4.36
N ALA A 74 -0.79 -1.27 -4.10
CA ALA A 74 -0.05 -2.25 -3.31
C ALA A 74 -0.55 -2.32 -1.85
N PHE A 75 -0.93 -1.18 -1.26
CA PHE A 75 -1.36 -1.10 0.14
C PHE A 75 -2.64 -1.90 0.44
N VAL A 76 -3.61 -1.89 -0.48
CA VAL A 76 -4.93 -2.52 -0.26
C VAL A 76 -4.86 -4.05 -0.38
N ASN A 77 -4.04 -4.57 -1.31
CA ASN A 77 -3.85 -6.02 -1.48
C ASN A 77 -2.85 -6.60 -0.45
N ILE A 78 -1.81 -5.84 -0.08
CA ILE A 78 -0.92 -6.18 1.05
C ILE A 78 -1.73 -6.21 2.35
N GLY A 79 -2.65 -5.28 2.59
CA GLY A 79 -3.47 -5.25 3.81
C GLY A 79 -4.28 -6.54 4.08
N LYS A 80 -4.77 -7.22 3.04
CA LYS A 80 -5.52 -8.49 3.19
C LYS A 80 -4.60 -9.71 3.33
N GLY A 81 -3.50 -9.78 2.59
CA GLY A 81 -2.59 -10.94 2.56
C GLY A 81 -1.40 -10.86 3.52
N ALA A 82 -1.06 -9.69 4.04
CA ALA A 82 0.06 -9.48 4.97
C ALA A 82 -0.38 -9.57 6.44
N SER A 83 -1.68 -9.66 6.74
CA SER A 83 -2.16 -9.67 8.13
C SER A 83 -1.61 -10.84 8.96
N GLU A 84 -1.42 -12.03 8.37
CA GLU A 84 -0.78 -13.17 9.05
C GLU A 84 0.74 -13.05 9.13
N ALA A 85 1.38 -12.56 8.06
CA ALA A 85 2.83 -12.40 8.03
C ALA A 85 3.32 -11.26 8.96
N VAL A 86 2.53 -10.18 9.07
CA VAL A 86 2.73 -9.09 10.04
C VAL A 86 2.51 -9.59 11.47
N LYS A 87 1.59 -10.53 11.71
CA LYS A 87 1.43 -11.17 13.03
C LYS A 87 2.66 -12.01 13.41
N GLY A 88 3.19 -12.81 12.47
CA GLY A 88 4.42 -13.58 12.69
C GLY A 88 5.62 -12.68 12.98
N PHE A 89 5.82 -11.65 12.17
CA PHE A 89 6.87 -10.65 12.38
C PHE A 89 6.73 -9.91 13.73
N GLY A 90 5.49 -9.63 14.16
CA GLY A 90 5.23 -9.05 15.48
C GLY A 90 5.61 -9.96 16.64
N GLN A 91 5.50 -11.28 16.48
CA GLN A 91 5.99 -12.26 17.45
C GLN A 91 7.53 -12.29 17.45
N ASP A 92 8.16 -12.38 16.28
CA ASP A 92 9.63 -12.39 16.14
C ASP A 92 10.27 -11.13 16.75
N LEU A 93 9.66 -9.96 16.53
CA LEU A 93 10.12 -8.70 17.10
C LEU A 93 10.03 -8.70 18.63
N LYS A 94 8.96 -9.27 19.18
CA LYS A 94 8.77 -9.39 20.64
C LYS A 94 9.79 -10.34 21.24
N GLU A 95 10.11 -11.44 20.57
CA GLU A 95 11.15 -12.39 20.99
C GLU A 95 12.54 -11.76 20.93
N TYR A 96 12.85 -11.02 19.86
CA TYR A 96 14.08 -10.25 19.75
C TYR A 96 14.22 -9.23 20.89
N GLN A 97 13.17 -8.45 21.17
CA GLN A 97 13.17 -7.51 22.29
C GLN A 97 13.37 -8.20 23.64
N LYS A 98 12.81 -9.41 23.82
CA LYS A 98 13.02 -10.20 25.03
C LYS A 98 14.48 -10.65 25.15
N ALA A 99 15.09 -11.14 24.07
CA ALA A 99 16.48 -11.55 24.04
C ALA A 99 17.44 -10.37 24.32
N ARG A 100 17.16 -9.19 23.77
CA ARG A 100 17.95 -7.97 24.06
C ARG A 100 17.92 -7.59 25.54
N ARG A 101 16.74 -7.64 26.19
CA ARG A 101 16.63 -7.40 27.64
C ARG A 101 17.34 -8.47 28.48
N GLU A 102 17.32 -9.73 28.01
CA GLU A 102 18.07 -10.82 28.65
C GLU A 102 19.58 -10.56 28.57
N LEU A 103 20.08 -10.08 27.42
CA LEU A 103 21.47 -9.67 27.24
C LEU A 103 21.85 -8.52 28.17
N ASP A 104 21.08 -7.42 28.16
CA ASP A 104 21.36 -6.26 29.01
C ASP A 104 21.45 -6.65 30.49
N LYS A 105 20.55 -7.52 30.94
CA LYS A 105 20.58 -8.05 32.31
C LYS A 105 21.84 -8.88 32.57
N ALA A 106 22.22 -9.75 31.64
CA ALA A 106 23.43 -10.57 31.77
C ALA A 106 24.69 -9.69 31.84
N GLU A 107 24.76 -8.60 31.06
CA GLU A 107 25.87 -7.64 31.11
C GLU A 107 25.92 -6.89 32.45
N MET A 108 24.78 -6.50 33.00
CA MET A 108 24.73 -5.88 34.34
C MET A 108 25.18 -6.86 35.44
N ASP A 109 24.73 -8.11 35.38
CA ASP A 109 25.14 -9.17 36.32
C ASP A 109 26.65 -9.44 36.23
N LEU A 110 27.21 -9.48 35.01
CA LEU A 110 28.65 -9.63 34.78
C LEU A 110 29.43 -8.46 35.39
N ALA A 111 29.03 -7.23 35.09
CA ALA A 111 29.74 -6.05 35.59
C ALA A 111 29.70 -5.99 37.13
N SER A 112 28.59 -6.43 37.76
CA SER A 112 28.49 -6.54 39.21
C SER A 112 29.41 -7.63 39.78
N ALA A 113 29.51 -8.78 39.09
CA ALA A 113 30.41 -9.86 39.46
C ALA A 113 31.88 -9.44 39.35
N GLU A 114 32.26 -8.71 38.30
CA GLU A 114 33.61 -8.18 38.10
C GLU A 114 34.02 -7.23 39.23
N GLN A 115 33.12 -6.32 39.63
CA GLN A 115 33.35 -5.43 40.76
C GLN A 115 33.55 -6.21 42.08
N ASN A 116 32.75 -7.27 42.29
CA ASN A 116 32.90 -8.11 43.48
C ASN A 116 34.21 -8.93 43.45
N ALA A 117 34.61 -9.42 42.28
CA ALA A 117 35.88 -10.13 42.10
C ALA A 117 37.07 -9.19 42.34
N ALA A 118 37.01 -7.96 41.82
CA ALA A 118 38.03 -6.93 42.05
C ALA A 118 38.18 -6.58 43.54
N ARG A 119 37.06 -6.50 44.28
CA ARG A 119 37.03 -6.25 45.73
C ARG A 119 37.59 -7.39 46.55
N THR A 120 37.10 -8.61 46.31
CA THR A 120 37.37 -9.75 47.19
C THR A 120 38.60 -10.54 46.80
N LYS A 121 39.04 -10.45 45.53
CA LYS A 121 40.14 -11.24 44.94
C LYS A 121 40.06 -12.73 45.22
N SER A 122 38.86 -13.25 45.47
CA SER A 122 38.64 -14.65 45.81
C SER A 122 38.42 -15.49 44.55
N ASN A 123 38.95 -16.73 44.54
CA ASN A 123 38.72 -17.66 43.44
C ASN A 123 37.22 -17.92 43.20
N THR A 124 36.40 -17.91 44.26
CA THR A 124 34.95 -18.03 44.15
C THR A 124 34.33 -16.87 43.36
N ALA A 125 34.81 -15.65 43.56
CA ALA A 125 34.32 -14.48 42.82
C ALA A 125 34.82 -14.48 41.37
N ILE A 126 36.05 -14.94 41.11
CA ILE A 126 36.58 -15.11 39.74
C ILE A 126 35.75 -16.15 38.96
N ASN A 127 35.49 -17.32 39.57
CA ASN A 127 34.65 -18.36 38.95
C ASN A 127 33.21 -17.87 38.68
N LEU A 128 32.70 -16.94 39.49
CA LEU A 128 31.40 -16.32 39.24
C LEU A 128 31.44 -15.40 38.01
N VAL A 129 32.51 -14.62 37.83
CA VAL A 129 32.72 -13.78 36.64
C VAL A 129 32.74 -14.63 35.37
N GLU A 130 33.50 -15.73 35.36
CA GLU A 130 33.56 -16.65 34.22
C GLU A 130 32.17 -17.18 33.84
N ARG A 131 31.38 -17.65 34.82
CA ARG A 131 30.00 -18.10 34.59
C ARG A 131 29.09 -16.99 34.05
N ARG A 132 29.26 -15.75 34.52
CA ARG A 132 28.48 -14.61 34.00
C ARG A 132 28.92 -14.23 32.59
N GLN A 133 30.21 -14.37 32.27
CA GLN A 133 30.72 -14.15 30.92
C GLN A 133 30.14 -15.17 29.93
N GLU A 134 30.04 -16.44 30.33
CA GLU A 134 29.35 -17.47 29.54
C GLU A 134 27.88 -17.13 29.29
N GLN A 135 27.16 -16.62 30.31
CA GLN A 135 25.78 -16.18 30.18
C GLN A 135 25.63 -15.00 29.21
N VAL A 136 26.53 -14.02 29.26
CA VAL A 136 26.55 -12.90 28.30
C VAL A 136 26.80 -13.41 26.88
N ASN A 137 27.78 -14.30 26.70
CA ASN A 137 28.08 -14.86 25.38
C ASN A 137 26.87 -15.64 24.82
N ALA A 138 26.21 -16.47 25.64
CA ALA A 138 25.02 -17.19 25.24
C ALA A 138 23.86 -16.24 24.87
N ALA A 139 23.66 -15.17 25.64
CA ALA A 139 22.63 -14.17 25.35
C ALA A 139 22.92 -13.40 24.05
N LYS A 140 24.20 -13.05 23.78
CA LYS A 140 24.63 -12.42 22.51
C LYS A 140 24.37 -13.32 21.31
N THR A 141 24.74 -14.59 21.40
CA THR A 141 24.49 -15.57 20.32
C THR A 141 22.99 -15.67 20.02
N LYS A 142 22.16 -15.79 21.06
CA LYS A 142 20.70 -15.87 20.92
C LYS A 142 20.09 -14.60 20.30
N GLU A 143 20.56 -13.41 20.71
CA GLU A 143 20.12 -12.15 20.09
C GLU A 143 20.48 -12.10 18.60
N ALA A 144 21.71 -12.47 18.24
CA ALA A 144 22.19 -12.47 16.86
C ALA A 144 21.43 -13.46 15.97
N GLU A 145 21.11 -14.65 16.49
CA GLU A 145 20.28 -15.65 15.80
C GLU A 145 18.87 -15.11 15.52
N LEU A 146 18.23 -14.49 16.52
CA LEU A 146 16.89 -13.91 16.36
C LEU A 146 16.89 -12.72 15.40
N TYR A 147 17.92 -11.87 15.44
CA TYR A 147 18.08 -10.78 14.49
C TYR A 147 18.22 -11.30 13.06
N THR A 148 19.11 -12.28 12.85
CA THR A 148 19.35 -12.88 11.53
C THR A 148 18.09 -13.59 11.00
N SER A 149 17.38 -14.29 11.86
CA SER A 149 16.08 -14.92 11.55
C SER A 149 15.05 -13.87 11.11
N GLY A 150 14.91 -12.79 11.87
CA GLY A 150 13.98 -11.70 11.56
C GLY A 150 14.30 -11.02 10.22
N VAL A 151 15.58 -10.79 9.91
CA VAL A 151 16.01 -10.22 8.62
C VAL A 151 15.70 -11.17 7.45
N LYS A 152 15.92 -12.48 7.61
CA LYS A 152 15.57 -13.48 6.57
C LYS A 152 14.07 -13.55 6.35
N ALA A 153 13.27 -13.62 7.42
CA ALA A 153 11.82 -13.62 7.34
C ALA A 153 11.30 -12.37 6.61
N PHE A 154 11.94 -11.22 6.82
CA PHE A 154 11.61 -9.99 6.12
C PHE A 154 11.95 -10.03 4.62
N ALA A 155 13.14 -10.54 4.26
CA ALA A 155 13.55 -10.70 2.87
C ALA A 155 12.59 -11.63 2.10
N ASP A 156 12.23 -12.77 2.69
CA ASP A 156 11.28 -13.74 2.12
C ASP A 156 9.89 -13.12 1.89
N LEU A 157 9.45 -12.25 2.80
CA LEU A 157 8.18 -11.54 2.68
C LEU A 157 8.18 -10.58 1.50
N GLY A 158 9.29 -9.85 1.31
CA GLY A 158 9.49 -8.97 0.15
C GLY A 158 9.55 -9.72 -1.18
N GLU A 159 10.12 -10.92 -1.22
CA GLU A 159 10.13 -11.77 -2.41
C GLU A 159 8.71 -12.30 -2.74
N ARG A 160 7.99 -12.84 -1.75
CA ARG A 160 6.61 -13.30 -1.93
C ARG A 160 5.66 -12.19 -2.36
N ALA A 161 5.86 -10.97 -1.86
CA ALA A 161 5.07 -9.80 -2.26
C ALA A 161 5.32 -9.45 -3.74
N ARG A 162 6.58 -9.45 -4.18
CA ARG A 162 6.94 -9.22 -5.60
C ARG A 162 6.36 -10.29 -6.51
N ASP A 163 6.42 -11.56 -6.10
CA ASP A 163 5.84 -12.68 -6.86
C ASP A 163 4.32 -12.55 -7.02
N ARG A 164 3.61 -12.15 -5.97
CA ARG A 164 2.15 -11.91 -6.05
C ARG A 164 1.82 -10.77 -7.01
N LEU A 165 2.52 -9.64 -6.89
CA LEU A 165 2.33 -8.49 -7.79
C LEU A 165 2.59 -8.87 -9.25
N SER A 166 3.64 -9.65 -9.51
CA SER A 166 3.95 -10.17 -10.84
C SER A 166 2.80 -11.04 -11.39
N ARG A 167 2.27 -11.97 -10.59
CA ARG A 167 1.13 -12.81 -10.98
C ARG A 167 -0.14 -12.01 -11.23
N GLU A 168 -0.44 -11.02 -10.39
CA GLU A 168 -1.60 -10.13 -10.56
C GLU A 168 -1.46 -9.32 -11.86
N ASN A 169 -0.28 -8.78 -12.15
CA ASN A 169 -0.04 -8.05 -13.40
C ASN A 169 -0.21 -8.94 -14.63
N ILE A 170 0.28 -10.19 -14.58
CA ILE A 170 0.10 -11.17 -15.65
C ILE A 170 -1.40 -11.49 -15.83
N ALA A 171 -2.13 -11.72 -14.74
CA ALA A 171 -3.57 -12.00 -14.79
C ALA A 171 -4.36 -10.82 -15.37
N MET A 172 -4.01 -9.58 -14.98
CA MET A 172 -4.61 -8.36 -15.54
C MET A 172 -4.32 -8.20 -17.03
N ALA A 173 -3.08 -8.47 -17.46
CA ALA A 173 -2.72 -8.45 -18.88
C ALA A 173 -3.49 -9.50 -19.69
N GLN A 174 -3.68 -10.70 -19.15
CA GLN A 174 -4.50 -11.75 -19.77
C GLN A 174 -5.98 -11.34 -19.86
N LEU A 175 -6.51 -10.71 -18.81
CA LEU A 175 -7.90 -10.23 -18.79
C LEU A 175 -8.12 -9.10 -19.80
N GLN A 176 -7.15 -8.18 -19.92
CA GLN A 176 -7.16 -7.15 -20.96
C GLN A 176 -7.11 -7.76 -22.37
N SER A 177 -6.21 -8.72 -22.60
CA SER A 177 -6.12 -9.42 -23.88
C SER A 177 -7.43 -10.14 -24.25
N SER A 178 -8.06 -10.83 -23.29
CA SER A 178 -9.34 -11.51 -23.50
C SER A 178 -10.48 -10.53 -23.79
N ARG A 179 -10.49 -9.37 -23.11
CA ARG A 179 -11.45 -8.30 -23.38
C ARG A 179 -11.27 -7.76 -24.80
N ASP A 180 -10.04 -7.48 -25.22
CA ASP A 180 -9.75 -6.93 -26.55
C ASP A 180 -10.14 -7.92 -27.66
N GLU A 181 -9.87 -9.21 -27.46
CA GLU A 181 -10.32 -10.26 -28.37
C GLU A 181 -11.85 -10.32 -28.48
N THR A 182 -12.55 -10.21 -27.35
CA THR A 182 -14.01 -10.20 -27.31
C THR A 182 -14.57 -8.99 -28.06
N ILE A 183 -13.99 -7.80 -27.87
CA ILE A 183 -14.37 -6.58 -28.60
C ILE A 183 -14.14 -6.77 -30.10
N ALA A 184 -12.98 -7.29 -30.51
CA ALA A 184 -12.68 -7.55 -31.91
C ALA A 184 -13.68 -8.52 -32.57
N ARG A 185 -14.07 -9.60 -31.86
CA ARG A 185 -15.09 -10.55 -32.32
C ARG A 185 -16.47 -9.89 -32.50
N ILE A 186 -16.88 -9.05 -31.54
CA ILE A 186 -18.13 -8.29 -31.63
C ILE A 186 -18.11 -7.35 -32.83
N GLU A 187 -17.01 -6.61 -33.03
CA GLU A 187 -16.86 -5.72 -34.18
C GLU A 187 -16.92 -6.47 -35.52
N GLN A 188 -16.28 -7.64 -35.61
CA GLN A 188 -16.35 -8.48 -36.80
C GLN A 188 -17.78 -8.96 -37.08
N GLY A 189 -18.50 -9.41 -36.04
CA GLY A 189 -19.90 -9.80 -36.16
C GLY A 189 -20.79 -8.63 -36.62
N ASN A 190 -20.57 -7.43 -36.07
CA ASN A 190 -21.30 -6.23 -36.48
C ASN A 190 -21.04 -5.87 -37.95
N ARG A 191 -19.81 -6.03 -38.45
CA ARG A 191 -19.49 -5.81 -39.88
C ARG A 191 -20.23 -6.80 -40.77
N GLN A 192 -20.21 -8.09 -40.43
CA GLN A 192 -20.93 -9.12 -41.20
C GLN A 192 -22.45 -8.87 -41.22
N ILE A 193 -23.03 -8.47 -40.09
CA ILE A 193 -24.45 -8.10 -40.02
C ILE A 193 -24.72 -6.90 -40.92
N ALA A 194 -23.89 -5.85 -40.85
CA ALA A 194 -24.03 -4.67 -41.68
C ALA A 194 -23.93 -4.98 -43.19
N GLU A 195 -22.95 -5.80 -43.59
CA GLU A 195 -22.77 -6.27 -44.97
C GLU A 195 -23.98 -7.09 -45.45
N SER A 196 -24.45 -8.05 -44.65
CA SER A 196 -25.61 -8.87 -44.99
C SER A 196 -26.89 -8.04 -45.13
N ARG A 197 -27.06 -7.02 -44.28
CA ARG A 197 -28.18 -6.08 -44.35
C ARG A 197 -28.09 -5.23 -45.61
N ALA A 198 -26.92 -4.69 -45.93
CA ALA A 198 -26.69 -3.92 -47.14
C ALA A 198 -27.03 -4.74 -48.40
N ALA A 199 -26.55 -5.98 -48.49
CA ALA A 199 -26.84 -6.87 -49.61
C ALA A 199 -28.34 -7.18 -49.76
N ARG A 200 -29.06 -7.43 -48.66
CA ARG A 200 -30.52 -7.65 -48.68
C ARG A 200 -31.28 -6.43 -49.17
N LEU A 201 -30.87 -5.24 -48.76
CA LEU A 201 -31.52 -3.98 -49.13
C LEU A 201 -31.25 -3.62 -50.60
N GLU A 202 -30.05 -3.91 -51.08
CA GLU A 202 -29.72 -3.80 -52.50
C GLU A 202 -30.58 -4.76 -53.35
N ALA A 203 -30.68 -6.03 -52.96
CA ALA A 203 -31.52 -7.01 -53.63
C ALA A 203 -33.02 -6.64 -53.63
N ALA A 204 -33.49 -5.94 -52.59
CA ALA A 204 -34.87 -5.48 -52.48
C ALA A 204 -35.14 -4.13 -53.20
N GLY A 205 -34.15 -3.53 -53.88
CA GLY A 205 -34.28 -2.21 -54.49
C GLY A 205 -34.41 -1.06 -53.47
N MET A 206 -34.13 -1.32 -52.19
CA MET A 206 -34.21 -0.36 -51.08
C MET A 206 -32.85 0.32 -50.79
N ALA A 207 -31.89 0.23 -51.71
CA ALA A 207 -30.56 0.82 -51.53
C ALA A 207 -30.61 2.35 -51.31
N ALA A 208 -31.59 3.03 -51.90
CA ALA A 208 -31.81 4.46 -51.69
C ALA A 208 -32.27 4.77 -50.25
N ASP A 209 -33.18 3.96 -49.72
CA ASP A 209 -33.69 4.09 -48.34
C ASP A 209 -32.58 3.80 -47.33
N GLN A 210 -31.71 2.82 -47.61
CA GLN A 210 -30.57 2.52 -46.76
C GLN A 210 -29.54 3.66 -46.74
N ARG A 211 -29.20 4.24 -47.90
CA ARG A 211 -28.30 5.40 -47.97
C ARG A 211 -28.85 6.61 -47.22
N PHE A 212 -30.17 6.79 -47.25
CA PHE A 212 -30.84 7.84 -46.47
C PHE A 212 -30.73 7.58 -44.96
N VAL A 213 -31.00 6.36 -44.50
CA VAL A 213 -30.86 5.98 -43.08
C VAL A 213 -29.41 6.09 -42.61
N ASP A 214 -28.44 5.63 -43.41
CA ASP A 214 -27.02 5.72 -43.07
C ASP A 214 -26.55 7.17 -42.99
N GLY A 215 -27.00 8.02 -43.91
CA GLY A 215 -26.73 9.46 -43.87
C GLY A 215 -27.37 10.14 -42.66
N LEU A 216 -28.59 9.75 -42.28
CA LEU A 216 -29.26 10.22 -41.06
C LEU A 216 -28.46 9.86 -39.81
N MET A 217 -28.06 8.59 -39.67
CA MET A 217 -27.25 8.13 -38.54
C MET A 217 -25.89 8.82 -38.48
N LYS A 218 -25.24 9.02 -39.64
CA LYS A 218 -23.97 9.75 -39.71
C LYS A 218 -24.12 11.21 -39.29
N ALA A 219 -25.22 11.87 -39.68
CA ALA A 219 -25.52 13.23 -39.27
C ALA A 219 -25.77 13.33 -37.75
N GLU A 220 -26.53 12.39 -37.18
CA GLU A 220 -26.75 12.29 -35.74
C GLU A 220 -25.45 12.07 -34.98
N ASN A 221 -24.68 11.05 -35.35
CA ASN A 221 -23.42 10.72 -34.69
C ASN A 221 -22.42 11.89 -34.73
N ASN A 222 -22.33 12.60 -35.85
CA ASN A 222 -21.48 13.79 -35.95
C ASN A 222 -21.94 14.92 -35.02
N ALA A 223 -23.24 15.09 -34.84
CA ALA A 223 -23.80 16.09 -33.94
C ALA A 223 -23.66 15.72 -32.46
N THR A 224 -23.64 14.42 -32.12
CA THR A 224 -23.54 13.96 -30.72
C THR A 224 -22.12 13.70 -30.24
N LYS A 225 -21.15 13.50 -31.15
CA LYS A 225 -19.78 13.06 -30.83
C LYS A 225 -19.08 13.87 -29.73
N SER A 226 -19.25 15.19 -29.73
CA SER A 226 -18.63 16.06 -28.70
C SER A 226 -19.22 15.85 -27.31
N TYR A 227 -20.53 15.58 -27.22
CA TYR A 227 -21.21 15.27 -25.96
C TYR A 227 -20.81 13.90 -25.44
N ASP A 228 -20.71 12.91 -26.33
CA ASP A 228 -20.26 11.55 -25.99
C ASP A 228 -18.85 11.57 -25.36
N ALA A 229 -17.92 12.31 -25.95
CA ALA A 229 -16.57 12.47 -25.41
C ALA A 229 -16.55 13.16 -24.02
N GLN A 230 -17.42 14.16 -23.80
CA GLN A 230 -17.52 14.85 -22.51
C GLN A 230 -18.11 13.95 -21.42
N ILE A 231 -19.16 13.19 -21.75
CA ILE A 231 -19.78 12.22 -20.84
C ILE A 231 -18.75 11.15 -20.45
N GLU A 232 -18.02 10.60 -21.43
CA GLU A 232 -16.98 9.59 -21.17
C GLU A 232 -15.87 10.14 -20.25
N THR A 233 -15.46 11.39 -20.46
CA THR A 233 -14.43 12.04 -19.62
C THR A 233 -14.89 12.16 -18.16
N ILE A 234 -16.15 12.54 -17.93
CA ILE A 234 -16.73 12.65 -16.58
C ILE A 234 -16.91 11.27 -15.95
N GLN A 235 -17.33 10.26 -16.71
CA GLN A 235 -17.45 8.90 -16.20
C GLN A 235 -16.09 8.31 -15.82
N LYS A 236 -15.04 8.60 -16.60
CA LYS A 236 -13.65 8.23 -16.27
C LYS A 236 -13.15 8.91 -14.99
N SER A 237 -13.52 10.17 -14.74
CA SER A 237 -13.14 10.83 -13.48
C SER A 237 -13.89 10.27 -12.27
N LEU A 238 -15.17 9.93 -12.42
CA LEU A 238 -15.97 9.29 -11.37
C LEU A 238 -15.55 7.86 -11.04
N SER A 239 -15.00 7.14 -12.02
CA SER A 239 -14.51 5.77 -11.84
C SER A 239 -13.07 5.68 -11.34
N ASN A 240 -12.38 6.83 -11.12
CA ASN A 240 -11.02 6.84 -10.59
C ASN A 240 -11.03 6.63 -9.06
N PRO A 241 -10.61 5.46 -8.55
CA PRO A 241 -10.68 5.16 -7.11
C PRO A 241 -9.62 5.92 -6.28
N ALA A 242 -8.66 6.59 -6.93
CA ALA A 242 -7.61 7.36 -6.25
C ALA A 242 -8.04 8.79 -5.91
N ALA A 243 -9.13 9.29 -6.49
CA ALA A 243 -9.68 10.59 -6.11
C ALA A 243 -10.48 10.43 -4.82
N ALA A 244 -10.21 11.23 -3.79
CA ALA A 244 -11.10 11.35 -2.64
C ALA A 244 -12.38 12.06 -3.11
N ILE A 245 -13.36 11.31 -3.60
CA ILE A 245 -14.58 11.86 -4.19
C ILE A 245 -15.57 12.18 -3.07
N SER A 246 -15.84 13.47 -2.84
CA SER A 246 -16.90 13.88 -1.91
C SER A 246 -18.28 13.59 -2.51
N GLU A 247 -19.28 13.34 -1.65
CA GLU A 247 -20.67 13.13 -2.09
C GLU A 247 -21.21 14.33 -2.87
N SER A 248 -20.83 15.55 -2.48
CA SER A 248 -21.20 16.79 -3.19
C SER A 248 -20.63 16.83 -4.61
N PHE A 249 -19.39 16.38 -4.81
CA PHE A 249 -18.76 16.31 -6.12
C PHE A 249 -19.45 15.28 -7.02
N VAL A 250 -19.79 14.10 -6.48
CA VAL A 250 -20.53 13.08 -7.23
C VAL A 250 -21.86 13.65 -7.74
N LYS A 251 -22.65 14.27 -6.86
CA LYS A 251 -23.93 14.89 -7.21
C LYS A 251 -23.78 15.97 -8.28
N GLU A 252 -22.73 16.79 -8.22
CA GLU A 252 -22.44 17.80 -9.23
C GLU A 252 -22.11 17.17 -10.61
N GLN A 253 -21.26 16.14 -10.63
CA GLN A 253 -20.92 15.46 -11.88
C GLN A 253 -22.12 14.71 -12.48
N GLU A 254 -22.97 14.08 -11.66
CA GLU A 254 -24.21 13.44 -12.11
C GLU A 254 -25.19 14.43 -12.74
N ALA A 255 -25.36 15.61 -12.11
CA ALA A 255 -26.16 16.69 -12.68
C ALA A 255 -25.60 17.17 -14.02
N LYS A 256 -24.27 17.28 -14.13
CA LYS A 256 -23.58 17.65 -15.37
C LYS A 256 -23.77 16.62 -16.47
N VAL A 257 -23.63 15.33 -16.17
CA VAL A 257 -23.90 14.23 -17.12
C VAL A 257 -25.35 14.26 -17.59
N SER A 258 -26.30 14.42 -16.67
CA SER A 258 -27.73 14.52 -17.00
C SER A 258 -28.02 15.66 -17.97
N LYS A 259 -27.42 16.84 -17.74
CA LYS A 259 -27.53 17.98 -18.66
C LYS A 259 -26.91 17.69 -20.03
N LEU A 260 -25.76 17.03 -20.08
CA LEU A 260 -25.11 16.65 -21.34
C LEU A 260 -25.95 15.65 -22.14
N ILE A 261 -26.63 14.71 -21.48
CA ILE A 261 -27.55 13.76 -22.13
C ILE A 261 -28.71 14.52 -22.79
N GLN A 262 -29.35 15.45 -22.09
CA GLN A 262 -30.42 16.27 -22.67
C GLN A 262 -29.94 17.09 -23.88
N GLN A 263 -28.74 17.66 -23.80
CA GLN A 263 -28.15 18.42 -24.90
C GLN A 263 -27.80 17.52 -26.10
N LYS A 264 -27.28 16.32 -25.85
CA LYS A 264 -27.01 15.30 -26.86
C LYS A 264 -28.29 14.93 -27.61
N GLU A 265 -29.38 14.66 -26.89
CA GLU A 265 -30.68 14.31 -27.49
C GLU A 265 -31.24 15.47 -28.34
N ALA A 266 -31.16 16.70 -27.84
CA ALA A 266 -31.58 17.88 -28.58
C ALA A 266 -30.76 18.08 -29.86
N ALA A 267 -29.44 17.87 -29.80
CA ALA A 267 -28.54 17.95 -30.95
C ALA A 267 -28.84 16.87 -31.99
N ALA A 268 -29.07 15.62 -31.57
CA ALA A 268 -29.45 14.52 -32.45
C ALA A 268 -30.77 14.81 -33.17
N ARG A 269 -31.80 15.29 -32.44
CA ARG A 269 -33.09 15.67 -33.03
C ARG A 269 -32.94 16.77 -34.09
N LEU A 270 -32.19 17.82 -33.78
CA LEU A 270 -31.98 18.94 -34.71
C LEU A 270 -31.17 18.52 -35.94
N ALA A 271 -30.17 17.63 -35.79
CA ALA A 271 -29.42 17.06 -36.90
C ALA A 271 -30.33 16.20 -37.81
N ARG A 272 -31.19 15.36 -37.22
CA ARG A 272 -32.20 14.56 -37.92
C ARG A 272 -33.13 15.44 -38.75
N GLU A 273 -33.71 16.47 -38.13
CA GLU A 273 -34.61 17.41 -38.82
C GLU A 273 -33.92 18.12 -39.99
N ARG A 274 -32.68 18.57 -39.80
CA ARG A 274 -31.90 19.23 -40.86
C ARG A 274 -31.64 18.28 -42.02
N TYR A 275 -31.21 17.05 -41.73
CA TYR A 275 -30.92 16.05 -42.76
C TYR A 275 -32.19 15.70 -43.57
N ILE A 276 -33.34 15.49 -42.91
CA ILE A 276 -34.62 15.20 -43.57
C ILE A 276 -35.08 16.37 -44.49
N LYS A 277 -34.80 17.61 -44.09
CA LYS A 277 -35.13 18.82 -44.88
C LYS A 277 -34.24 18.96 -46.11
N THR A 278 -32.95 18.64 -46.02
CA THR A 278 -31.98 18.85 -47.11
C THR A 278 -31.86 17.66 -48.06
N ALA A 279 -32.16 16.44 -47.63
CA ALA A 279 -32.18 15.26 -48.47
C ALA A 279 -33.40 15.28 -49.41
N THR A 280 -33.30 16.02 -50.53
CA THR A 280 -34.30 16.08 -51.60
C THR A 280 -34.14 14.97 -52.65
N ALA A 281 -32.94 14.39 -52.79
CA ALA A 281 -32.66 13.24 -53.66
C ALA A 281 -32.56 11.96 -52.81
N GLY A 282 -33.57 11.10 -52.89
CA GLY A 282 -33.60 9.80 -52.19
C GLY A 282 -34.55 9.71 -51.00
N ARG A 283 -35.56 10.59 -50.90
CA ARG A 283 -36.73 10.27 -50.05
C ARG A 283 -37.29 8.92 -50.52
N PRO A 284 -37.53 7.95 -49.61
CA PRO A 284 -38.27 6.75 -49.95
C PRO A 284 -39.52 7.20 -50.68
N THR A 285 -39.61 6.85 -51.97
CA THR A 285 -40.73 7.32 -52.76
C THR A 285 -41.98 6.79 -52.07
N GLN A 286 -42.92 7.66 -51.72
CA GLN A 286 -44.21 7.26 -51.12
C GLN A 286 -44.98 6.24 -51.98
N ASN A 287 -44.48 5.99 -53.19
CA ASN A 287 -45.00 5.08 -54.19
C ASN A 287 -44.32 3.69 -54.20
N ASN A 288 -43.51 3.30 -53.22
CA ASN A 288 -43.04 1.90 -53.14
C ASN A 288 -44.16 1.02 -52.54
N PRO A 289 -44.87 0.21 -53.35
CA PRO A 289 -46.01 -0.57 -52.87
C PRO A 289 -45.61 -1.71 -51.90
N SER A 290 -44.31 -1.99 -51.79
CA SER A 290 -43.76 -3.00 -50.88
C SER A 290 -43.64 -2.53 -49.42
N LEU A 291 -43.72 -1.22 -49.16
CA LEU A 291 -43.72 -0.68 -47.79
C LEU A 291 -45.12 -0.75 -47.17
N SER A 292 -45.21 -1.31 -45.96
CA SER A 292 -46.48 -1.39 -45.23
C SER A 292 -47.02 0.03 -44.96
N ALA A 293 -48.34 0.15 -44.77
CA ALA A 293 -48.96 1.43 -44.41
C ALA A 293 -48.41 1.97 -43.07
N ALA A 294 -47.98 1.10 -42.16
CA ALA A 294 -47.40 1.48 -40.88
C ALA A 294 -46.02 2.15 -41.04
N ASP A 295 -45.18 1.64 -41.95
CA ASP A 295 -43.85 2.22 -42.22
C ASP A 295 -43.95 3.56 -42.96
N ARG A 296 -45.00 3.77 -43.75
CA ARG A 296 -45.30 5.05 -44.40
C ARG A 296 -45.72 6.16 -43.41
N ILE A 297 -46.36 5.79 -42.29
CA ILE A 297 -46.85 6.73 -41.28
C ILE A 297 -45.74 7.15 -40.30
N ALA A 298 -44.81 6.25 -39.98
CA ALA A 298 -43.68 6.56 -39.10
C ALA A 298 -42.72 7.64 -39.65
N GLY A 299 -42.73 7.89 -40.96
CA GLY A 299 -41.91 8.93 -41.60
C GLY A 299 -42.46 10.37 -41.54
N ILE A 300 -43.72 10.59 -41.14
CA ILE A 300 -44.38 11.91 -41.27
C ILE A 300 -45.16 12.33 -40.01
N GLY A 301 -45.49 11.42 -39.08
CA GLY A 301 -46.33 11.73 -37.92
C GLY A 301 -45.60 12.27 -36.69
N GLY A 302 -45.02 13.47 -36.78
CA GLY A 302 -44.49 14.20 -35.62
C GLY A 302 -44.54 15.70 -35.84
N ARG A 303 -45.75 16.27 -35.75
CA ARG A 303 -45.94 17.71 -35.51
C ARG A 303 -45.99 17.96 -34.01
#